data_AF-A0A0J9EWX1-F1
#
_entry.id   AF-A0A0J9EWX1-F1
#
_cell.length_a   1.000
_cell.length_b   1.000
_cell.length_c   1.000
_cell.angle_alpha   90.00
_cell.angle_beta   90.00
_cell.angle_gamma   90.00
#
_symmetry.space_group_name_H-M   'P 1'
#
loop_
_entity.id
_entity.type
_entity.pdbx_description
1 polymer ?
#
loop_
_entity_poly.entity_id
_entity_poly.type
_entity_poly.pdbx_seq_one_letter_code
_entity_poly.pdbx_strand_id
1 'polypeptide(L)'
;MSRQDAKEIWKLVIVSVASLSLLGIAVHLIIPKELISQVVPGQTVSPRLQADLLKIGILTSSKDYQTFIEYLQDQLGNQLEITLEGDGNLSYQAAKNKIIQNQWDIVFTLSPMLSVAAKDNGYSFAARMFPNFEPYYESALFVRNDSSIQSLADLKPTTTIALGDFNSASSFYMPIYDLYGKTLRVNAGNRSSQIREMVKSGKVDVGASSFDLVKDNPAFRMIHVSRKIPGSGVYLSPKLSKSDQTLLKKVLLDAPAIIKQQANYDVGQEPDYTMFVGISRRAEEVLACADFSQNQINFFCPPSNTDYIASNETAVIGKVNGFSYVDNDTLHLTLSGKDGNLYRVVVARKILNQVPNAPPPPGLINKTLQIIGVQPVEVNSRLELKVEQA
;
A
#
# COMPACT_ATOMS: atom_id res chain seq x y z
N MET A 1 25.93 -17.44 -47.03
CA MET A 1 25.39 -17.18 -48.38
C MET A 1 24.93 -15.74 -48.45
N SER A 2 25.17 -15.11 -49.61
CA SER A 2 25.41 -13.68 -49.79
C SER A 2 24.15 -12.81 -49.84
N ARG A 3 24.37 -11.52 -49.55
CA ARG A 3 23.50 -10.38 -49.86
C ARG A 3 23.29 -10.30 -51.38
N GLN A 4 22.21 -10.88 -51.89
CA GLN A 4 21.84 -10.71 -53.29
C GLN A 4 20.35 -10.91 -53.59
N ASP A 5 19.46 -10.53 -52.67
CA ASP A 5 18.03 -10.36 -52.96
C ASP A 5 17.58 -8.96 -52.55
N ALA A 6 17.86 -8.04 -53.46
CA ALA A 6 17.34 -6.69 -53.48
C ALA A 6 16.50 -6.55 -54.75
N LYS A 7 15.51 -5.64 -54.69
CA LYS A 7 14.93 -4.93 -55.84
C LYS A 7 13.87 -5.67 -56.66
N GLU A 8 12.63 -5.74 -56.20
CA GLU A 8 11.47 -5.97 -57.10
C GLU A 8 10.12 -5.37 -56.63
N ILE A 9 10.09 -4.28 -55.82
CA ILE A 9 8.79 -3.70 -55.38
C ILE A 9 8.65 -2.16 -55.62
N TRP A 10 9.63 -1.49 -56.24
CA TRP A 10 9.59 -0.01 -56.38
C TRP A 10 9.61 0.54 -57.83
N LYS A 11 9.03 -0.18 -58.79
CA LYS A 11 8.91 0.31 -60.19
C LYS A 11 7.52 0.12 -60.78
N LEU A 12 6.64 1.08 -60.50
CA LEU A 12 5.40 1.42 -61.24
C LEU A 12 4.87 2.66 -60.49
N VAL A 13 5.16 3.89 -60.87
CA VAL A 13 4.61 4.63 -62.02
C VAL A 13 5.53 5.83 -62.23
N ILE A 14 6.14 5.99 -63.41
CA ILE A 14 6.54 7.26 -64.05
C ILE A 14 7.05 6.89 -65.46
N VAL A 15 6.18 7.05 -66.47
CA VAL A 15 6.50 7.20 -67.90
C VAL A 15 5.39 8.11 -68.44
N SER A 16 5.64 9.42 -68.54
CA SER A 16 5.94 10.15 -69.79
C SER A 16 4.71 10.57 -70.60
N VAL A 17 4.40 11.87 -70.59
CA VAL A 17 4.00 12.59 -71.81
C VAL A 17 4.72 13.93 -71.80
N ALA A 18 5.62 14.10 -72.76
CA ALA A 18 6.25 15.36 -73.09
C ALA A 18 5.48 16.04 -74.24
N SER A 19 5.58 17.38 -74.25
CA SER A 19 5.49 18.28 -75.41
C SER A 19 4.12 18.48 -76.11
N LEU A 20 3.49 19.61 -75.78
CA LEU A 20 2.96 20.53 -76.78
C LEU A 20 3.00 21.97 -76.25
N SER A 21 3.78 22.79 -76.94
CA SER A 21 3.97 24.22 -76.78
C SER A 21 2.77 25.04 -77.31
N LEU A 22 2.72 26.31 -76.86
CA LEU A 22 1.90 27.45 -77.33
C LEU A 22 0.50 27.61 -76.74
N LEU A 23 0.41 28.37 -75.64
CA LEU A 23 -0.45 29.57 -75.54
C LEU A 23 -0.12 30.32 -74.24
N GLY A 24 0.26 31.58 -74.40
CA GLY A 24 0.58 32.46 -73.28
C GLY A 24 -0.68 32.84 -72.50
N ILE A 25 -0.66 32.57 -71.20
CA ILE A 25 -1.43 33.32 -70.20
C ILE A 25 -0.47 33.60 -69.04
N ALA A 26 0.08 34.81 -69.01
CA ALA A 26 0.77 35.31 -67.84
C ALA A 26 -0.27 35.67 -66.78
N VAL A 27 -0.51 34.76 -65.83
CA VAL A 27 -1.21 35.11 -64.59
C VAL A 27 -0.16 35.63 -63.62
N HIS A 28 -0.05 36.97 -63.52
CA HIS A 28 0.64 37.60 -62.40
C HIS A 28 -0.17 37.37 -61.13
N LEU A 29 0.16 36.31 -60.40
CA LEU A 29 -0.23 36.16 -59.00
C LEU A 29 0.58 37.17 -58.18
N ILE A 30 0.00 38.35 -58.00
CA ILE A 30 0.39 39.32 -56.99
C ILE A 30 0.06 38.67 -55.64
N ILE A 31 1.05 38.06 -55.00
CA ILE A 31 0.95 37.73 -53.57
C ILE A 31 1.25 39.03 -52.83
N PRO A 32 0.28 39.63 -52.12
CA PRO A 32 0.54 40.81 -51.30
C PRO A 32 1.56 40.47 -50.22
N LYS A 33 2.62 41.27 -50.14
CA LYS A 33 3.79 41.09 -49.28
C LYS A 33 3.53 41.41 -47.79
N GLU A 34 2.27 41.42 -47.36
CA GLU A 34 1.85 41.85 -46.01
C GLU A 34 1.23 40.74 -45.13
N LEU A 35 1.33 39.47 -45.52
CA LEU A 35 1.01 38.34 -44.63
C LEU A 35 2.26 37.51 -44.29
N ILE A 36 3.27 38.15 -43.73
CA ILE A 36 4.21 37.47 -42.83
C ILE A 36 3.82 37.93 -41.42
N SER A 37 2.76 37.30 -40.92
CA SER A 37 2.38 37.41 -39.52
C SER A 37 3.52 36.88 -38.68
N GLN A 38 3.85 37.64 -37.64
CA GLN A 38 4.91 37.36 -36.69
C GLN A 38 4.74 35.96 -36.09
N VAL A 39 5.66 35.06 -36.42
CA VAL A 39 5.91 33.87 -35.61
C VAL A 39 6.58 34.35 -34.33
N VAL A 40 5.76 34.68 -33.33
CA VAL A 40 6.22 34.84 -31.95
C VAL A 40 6.74 33.45 -31.53
N PRO A 41 8.02 33.31 -31.12
CA PRO A 41 8.50 32.06 -30.56
C PRO A 41 7.61 31.72 -29.36
N GLY A 42 6.97 30.55 -29.43
CA GLY A 42 6.00 30.12 -28.44
C GLY A 42 6.58 30.27 -27.04
N GLN A 43 5.91 31.10 -26.22
CA GLN A 43 5.90 30.87 -24.79
C GLN A 43 5.40 29.44 -24.59
N THR A 44 6.31 28.53 -24.29
CA THR A 44 5.95 27.25 -23.70
C THR A 44 5.26 27.57 -22.41
N VAL A 45 3.92 27.63 -22.45
CA VAL A 45 3.10 27.68 -21.24
C VAL A 45 3.42 26.37 -20.52
N SER A 46 4.27 26.45 -19.50
CA SER A 46 4.57 25.30 -18.66
C SER A 46 3.24 24.72 -18.19
N PRO A 47 3.00 23.41 -18.37
CA PRO A 47 1.75 22.80 -17.98
C PRO A 47 1.54 23.05 -16.48
N ARG A 48 0.50 23.80 -16.15
CA ARG A 48 0.19 24.22 -14.78
C ARG A 48 -0.82 23.25 -14.19
N LEU A 49 -0.62 22.87 -12.93
CA LEU A 49 -1.63 22.14 -12.17
C LEU A 49 -2.88 22.99 -11.97
N GLN A 50 -4.04 22.34 -11.97
CA GLN A 50 -5.29 22.99 -11.58
C GLN A 50 -5.41 23.12 -10.06
N ALA A 51 -4.70 22.27 -9.31
CA ALA A 51 -4.64 22.35 -7.86
C ALA A 51 -3.77 23.53 -7.41
N ASP A 52 -4.25 24.27 -6.41
CA ASP A 52 -3.51 25.38 -5.78
C ASP A 52 -2.59 24.92 -4.63
N LEU A 53 -2.85 23.71 -4.10
CA LEU A 53 -2.09 23.07 -3.02
C LEU A 53 -1.83 21.61 -3.37
N LEU A 54 -0.61 21.16 -3.12
CA LEU A 54 -0.19 19.77 -3.23
C LEU A 54 0.28 19.25 -1.87
N LYS A 55 -0.38 18.21 -1.35
CA LYS A 55 0.00 17.52 -0.11
C LYS A 55 0.75 16.22 -0.41
N ILE A 56 1.97 16.12 0.08
CA ILE A 56 2.85 14.96 -0.14
C ILE A 56 2.97 14.19 1.17
N GLY A 57 2.49 12.95 1.17
CA GLY A 57 2.54 12.04 2.31
C GLY A 57 3.81 11.20 2.34
N ILE A 58 4.53 11.22 3.47
CA ILE A 58 5.76 10.43 3.67
C ILE A 58 5.80 9.74 5.05
N LEU A 59 6.65 8.73 5.16
CA LEU A 59 6.89 7.97 6.40
C LEU A 59 8.40 7.85 6.74
N THR A 60 9.24 8.69 6.13
CA THR A 60 10.70 8.73 6.36
C THR A 60 11.13 10.14 6.77
N SER A 61 12.43 10.47 6.72
CA SER A 61 12.86 11.81 7.07
C SER A 61 12.39 12.82 6.03
N SER A 62 11.83 13.95 6.47
CA SER A 62 11.49 15.07 5.58
C SER A 62 12.71 15.60 4.82
N LYS A 63 13.91 15.44 5.40
CA LYS A 63 15.18 15.84 4.77
C LYS A 63 15.43 15.12 3.44
N ASP A 64 14.95 13.88 3.31
CA ASP A 64 15.12 13.06 2.11
C ASP A 64 14.30 13.60 0.91
N TYR A 65 13.37 14.54 1.16
CA TYR A 65 12.43 15.09 0.18
C TYR A 65 12.65 16.57 -0.13
N GLN A 66 13.62 17.24 0.48
CA GLN A 66 13.81 18.68 0.32
C GLN A 66 14.10 19.07 -1.15
N THR A 67 15.09 18.42 -1.76
CA THR A 67 15.47 18.60 -3.18
C THR A 67 14.34 18.22 -4.12
N PHE A 68 13.53 17.24 -3.74
CA PHE A 68 12.36 16.82 -4.48
C PHE A 68 11.27 17.90 -4.49
N ILE A 69 11.00 18.55 -3.35
CA ILE A 69 10.03 19.64 -3.25
C ILE A 69 10.47 20.84 -4.11
N GLU A 70 11.76 21.21 -4.02
CA GLU A 70 12.34 22.29 -4.83
C GLU A 70 12.18 22.01 -6.32
N TYR A 71 12.45 20.76 -6.74
CA TYR A 71 12.22 20.31 -8.11
C TYR A 71 10.75 20.41 -8.53
N LEU A 72 9.81 19.97 -7.69
CA LEU A 72 8.39 20.09 -8.02
C LEU A 72 7.95 21.56 -8.15
N GLN A 73 8.46 22.46 -7.32
CA GLN A 73 8.17 23.89 -7.40
C GLN A 73 8.66 24.50 -8.72
N ASP A 74 9.88 24.15 -9.15
CA ASP A 74 10.46 24.59 -10.42
C ASP A 74 9.64 24.10 -11.63
N GLN A 75 9.21 22.83 -11.61
CA GLN A 75 8.50 22.23 -12.73
C GLN A 75 7.02 22.62 -12.83
N LEU A 76 6.35 22.84 -11.69
CA LEU A 76 4.91 23.06 -11.62
C LEU A 76 4.52 24.53 -11.38
N GLY A 77 5.52 25.36 -11.06
CA GLY A 77 5.41 26.81 -10.89
C GLY A 77 5.38 27.25 -9.44
N ASN A 78 6.12 28.32 -9.14
CA ASN A 78 6.34 28.86 -7.80
C ASN A 78 5.09 29.36 -7.04
N GLN A 79 3.94 29.44 -7.70
CA GLN A 79 2.67 29.82 -7.07
C GLN A 79 1.95 28.63 -6.42
N LEU A 80 2.34 27.40 -6.76
CA LEU A 80 1.78 26.18 -6.17
C LEU A 80 2.31 26.02 -4.74
N GLU A 81 1.41 25.96 -3.76
CA GLU A 81 1.79 25.58 -2.41
C GLU A 81 2.08 24.07 -2.37
N ILE A 82 3.26 23.68 -1.88
CA ILE A 82 3.61 22.26 -1.70
C ILE A 82 3.90 22.04 -0.22
N THR A 83 3.19 21.08 0.37
CA THR A 83 3.34 20.72 1.78
C THR A 83 3.74 19.26 1.91
N LEU A 84 4.72 19.01 2.78
CA LEU A 84 5.14 17.67 3.16
C LEU A 84 4.47 17.31 4.48
N GLU A 85 3.69 16.24 4.49
CA GLU A 85 2.98 15.74 5.66
C GLU A 85 3.52 14.37 6.08
N GLY A 86 3.93 14.25 7.34
CA GLY A 86 4.47 13.02 7.91
C GLY A 86 5.98 13.05 8.10
N ASP A 87 6.47 12.04 8.81
CA ASP A 87 7.89 11.82 9.09
C ASP A 87 8.11 10.35 9.52
N GLY A 88 9.33 10.02 9.95
CA GLY A 88 9.67 8.70 10.48
C GLY A 88 9.04 8.32 11.83
N ASN A 89 8.21 9.19 12.41
CA ASN A 89 7.42 8.96 13.62
C ASN A 89 5.92 8.76 13.31
N LEU A 90 5.47 9.13 12.11
CA LEU A 90 4.10 8.90 11.68
C LEU A 90 3.81 7.40 11.64
N SER A 91 2.81 6.95 12.39
CA SER A 91 2.41 5.55 12.37
C SER A 91 1.81 5.19 11.02
N TYR A 92 2.04 3.96 10.56
CA TYR A 92 1.41 3.42 9.36
C TYR A 92 -0.12 3.50 9.43
N GLN A 93 -0.73 3.34 10.62
CA GLN A 93 -2.18 3.49 10.78
C GLN A 93 -2.62 4.93 10.53
N ALA A 94 -1.89 5.92 11.04
CA ALA A 94 -2.20 7.32 10.77
C ALA A 94 -2.04 7.64 9.28
N ALA A 95 -0.99 7.14 8.63
CA ALA A 95 -0.80 7.25 7.19
C ALA A 95 -1.95 6.59 6.40
N LYS A 96 -2.36 5.37 6.77
CA LYS A 96 -3.51 4.67 6.17
C LYS A 96 -4.80 5.49 6.29
N ASN A 97 -5.05 6.10 7.45
CA ASN A 97 -6.23 6.97 7.64
C ASN A 97 -6.21 8.18 6.70
N LYS A 98 -5.03 8.81 6.53
CA LYS A 98 -4.85 9.92 5.59
C LYS A 98 -5.10 9.51 4.14
N ILE A 99 -4.64 8.32 3.75
CA ILE A 99 -4.91 7.74 2.42
C ILE A 99 -6.42 7.49 2.23
N ILE A 100 -7.09 6.82 3.18
CA ILE A 100 -8.54 6.53 3.09
C ILE A 100 -9.37 7.81 2.96
N GLN A 101 -8.99 8.85 3.70
CA GLN A 101 -9.67 10.15 3.67
C GLN A 101 -9.23 11.02 2.48
N ASN A 102 -8.39 10.48 1.60
CA ASN A 102 -7.82 11.16 0.44
C ASN A 102 -7.13 12.49 0.83
N GLN A 103 -6.47 12.56 1.98
CA GLN A 103 -5.83 13.80 2.49
C GLN A 103 -4.52 14.13 1.79
N TRP A 104 -3.87 13.13 1.19
CA TRP A 104 -2.60 13.28 0.48
C TRP A 104 -2.82 13.17 -1.01
N ASP A 105 -2.19 14.06 -1.77
CA ASP A 105 -2.25 14.13 -3.22
C ASP A 105 -1.20 13.24 -3.88
N ILE A 106 0.00 13.19 -3.29
CA ILE A 106 1.07 12.25 -3.64
C ILE A 106 1.42 11.45 -2.40
N VAL A 107 1.46 10.12 -2.51
CA VAL A 107 1.70 9.22 -1.38
C VAL A 107 2.92 8.35 -1.65
N PHE A 108 3.97 8.53 -0.85
CA PHE A 108 5.11 7.63 -0.77
C PHE A 108 4.81 6.56 0.26
N THR A 109 4.30 5.42 -0.19
CA THR A 109 3.65 4.46 0.71
C THR A 109 4.62 3.70 1.63
N LEU A 110 5.89 3.53 1.25
CA LEU A 110 6.96 2.84 2.01
C LEU A 110 6.67 1.36 2.40
N SER A 111 5.42 0.92 2.37
CA SER A 111 4.95 -0.40 2.77
C SER A 111 3.90 -0.88 1.76
N PRO A 112 3.93 -2.17 1.38
CA PRO A 112 2.92 -2.74 0.50
C PRO A 112 1.52 -2.70 1.13
N MET A 113 1.40 -2.66 2.46
CA MET A 113 0.11 -2.46 3.13
C MET A 113 -0.51 -1.10 2.83
N LEU A 114 0.32 -0.06 2.75
CA LEU A 114 -0.15 1.28 2.37
C LEU A 114 -0.35 1.41 0.86
N SER A 115 0.41 0.68 0.05
CA SER A 115 0.14 0.56 -1.39
C SER A 115 -1.21 -0.09 -1.68
N VAL A 116 -1.53 -1.18 -0.99
CA VAL A 116 -2.88 -1.80 -1.02
C VAL A 116 -3.94 -0.79 -0.59
N ALA A 117 -3.73 -0.08 0.52
CA ALA A 117 -4.69 0.94 0.97
C ALA A 117 -4.89 2.06 -0.07
N ALA A 118 -3.83 2.53 -0.72
CA ALA A 118 -3.93 3.54 -1.77
C ALA A 118 -4.74 3.02 -2.96
N LYS A 119 -4.41 1.82 -3.43
CA LYS A 119 -5.12 1.15 -4.53
C LYS A 119 -6.61 0.94 -4.23
N ASP A 120 -6.93 0.42 -3.04
CA ASP A 120 -8.31 0.19 -2.59
C ASP A 120 -9.13 1.50 -2.48
N ASN A 121 -8.46 2.65 -2.32
CA ASN A 121 -9.10 3.97 -2.24
C ASN A 121 -8.98 4.78 -3.54
N GLY A 122 -8.70 4.11 -4.67
CA GLY A 122 -8.77 4.71 -6.01
C GLY A 122 -7.59 5.60 -6.37
N TYR A 123 -6.50 5.57 -5.60
CA TYR A 123 -5.27 6.23 -6.01
C TYR A 123 -4.68 5.55 -7.25
N SER A 124 -4.08 6.35 -8.15
CA SER A 124 -3.42 5.84 -9.35
C SER A 124 -1.92 5.67 -9.12
N PHE A 125 -1.37 4.54 -9.59
CA PHE A 125 0.05 4.25 -9.47
C PHE A 125 0.89 5.17 -10.39
N ALA A 126 1.86 5.87 -9.80
CA ALA A 126 2.78 6.75 -10.51
C ALA A 126 4.16 6.15 -10.71
N ALA A 127 4.77 5.64 -9.64
CA ALA A 127 6.15 5.16 -9.65
C ALA A 127 6.37 4.05 -8.62
N ARG A 128 7.46 3.30 -8.78
CA ARG A 128 7.86 2.24 -7.85
C ARG A 128 8.78 2.81 -6.77
N MET A 129 8.62 2.37 -5.52
CA MET A 129 9.59 2.65 -4.46
C MET A 129 10.64 1.52 -4.34
N PHE A 130 11.78 1.84 -3.73
CA PHE A 130 12.92 0.92 -3.59
C PHE A 130 13.40 0.34 -4.93
N PRO A 131 13.70 1.20 -5.93
CA PRO A 131 14.04 0.75 -7.29
C PRO A 131 15.32 -0.09 -7.35
N ASN A 132 16.21 0.05 -6.37
CA ASN A 132 17.48 -0.69 -6.29
C ASN A 132 17.33 -2.14 -5.78
N PHE A 133 16.12 -2.54 -5.38
CA PHE A 133 15.82 -3.89 -4.92
C PHE A 133 14.97 -4.63 -5.96
N GLU A 134 14.77 -5.92 -5.79
CA GLU A 134 13.81 -6.68 -6.60
C GLU A 134 12.37 -6.19 -6.32
N PRO A 135 11.43 -6.26 -7.30
CA PRO A 135 10.04 -5.84 -7.11
C PRO A 135 9.29 -6.63 -6.04
N TYR A 136 9.85 -7.76 -5.64
CA TYR A 136 9.37 -8.63 -4.60
C TYR A 136 10.53 -9.00 -3.68
N TYR A 137 10.24 -9.17 -2.40
CA TYR A 137 11.20 -9.55 -1.37
C TYR A 137 10.56 -10.53 -0.39
N GLU A 138 11.34 -11.18 0.46
CA GLU A 138 10.84 -12.17 1.41
C GLU A 138 10.95 -11.70 2.87
N SER A 139 10.11 -12.27 3.73
CA SER A 139 10.27 -12.27 5.18
C SER A 139 11.16 -13.43 5.61
N ALA A 140 11.84 -13.23 6.71
CA ALA A 140 12.82 -14.12 7.27
C ALA A 140 12.55 -14.29 8.77
N LEU A 141 12.37 -15.54 9.23
CA LEU A 141 12.55 -15.87 10.65
C LEU A 141 13.95 -16.41 10.87
N PHE A 142 14.67 -15.80 11.79
CA PHE A 142 16.08 -16.09 12.03
C PHE A 142 16.38 -16.22 13.51
N VAL A 143 17.43 -16.98 13.79
CA VAL A 143 17.95 -17.23 15.14
C VAL A 143 19.43 -16.89 15.16
N ARG A 144 20.05 -16.89 16.34
CA ARG A 144 21.52 -16.89 16.43
C ARG A 144 22.11 -18.07 15.67
N ASN A 145 23.27 -17.90 15.06
CA ASN A 145 23.92 -18.96 14.30
C ASN A 145 24.16 -20.24 15.12
N ASP A 146 24.44 -20.10 16.42
CA ASP A 146 24.67 -21.19 17.38
C ASP A 146 23.42 -21.72 18.09
N SER A 147 22.22 -21.25 17.71
CA SER A 147 20.96 -21.71 18.31
C SER A 147 20.68 -23.18 17.97
N SER A 148 20.08 -23.91 18.91
CA SER A 148 19.59 -25.27 18.69
C SER A 148 18.30 -25.32 17.85
N ILE A 149 17.58 -24.20 17.69
CA ILE A 149 16.34 -24.12 16.89
C ILE A 149 16.70 -24.21 15.41
N GLN A 150 16.28 -25.27 14.72
CA GLN A 150 16.63 -25.49 13.31
C GLN A 150 15.51 -25.08 12.35
N SER A 151 14.25 -25.14 12.81
CA SER A 151 13.07 -24.94 11.98
C SER A 151 11.87 -24.41 12.79
N LEU A 152 10.77 -24.11 12.10
CA LEU A 152 9.48 -23.79 12.75
C LEU A 152 8.94 -24.91 13.66
N ALA A 153 9.36 -26.16 13.43
CA ALA A 153 8.92 -27.30 14.23
C ALA A 153 9.54 -27.28 15.64
N ASP A 154 10.71 -26.66 15.79
CA ASP A 154 11.45 -26.61 17.06
C ASP A 154 10.94 -25.51 18.00
N LEU A 155 10.03 -24.66 17.52
CA LEU A 155 9.45 -23.56 18.29
C LEU A 155 8.49 -24.11 19.36
N LYS A 156 8.74 -23.72 20.62
CA LYS A 156 7.98 -24.16 21.79
C LYS A 156 7.23 -22.99 22.42
N PRO A 157 6.20 -23.21 23.26
CA PRO A 157 5.51 -22.15 24.00
C PRO A 157 6.42 -21.26 24.87
N THR A 158 7.63 -21.71 25.20
CA THR A 158 8.64 -20.94 25.94
C THR A 158 9.53 -20.09 25.04
N THR A 159 9.55 -20.35 23.73
CA THR A 159 10.33 -19.61 22.74
C THR A 159 9.82 -18.17 22.63
N THR A 160 10.74 -17.22 22.71
CA THR A 160 10.47 -15.79 22.61
C THR A 160 10.85 -15.29 21.22
N ILE A 161 9.87 -14.73 20.51
CA ILE A 161 10.06 -14.11 19.19
C ILE A 161 9.98 -12.60 19.28
N ALA A 162 10.92 -11.90 18.64
CA ALA A 162 10.83 -10.47 18.37
C ALA A 162 10.19 -10.21 17.01
N LEU A 163 9.04 -9.53 17.04
CA LEU A 163 8.30 -9.05 15.87
C LEU A 163 8.46 -7.54 15.75
N GLY A 164 8.26 -7.03 14.54
CA GLY A 164 8.32 -5.60 14.27
C GLY A 164 7.04 -4.85 14.57
N ASP A 165 6.95 -3.64 14.03
CA ASP A 165 5.73 -2.83 14.09
C ASP A 165 4.53 -3.59 13.49
N PHE A 166 3.36 -3.38 14.08
CA PHE A 166 2.09 -4.04 13.71
C PHE A 166 1.70 -3.84 12.24
N ASN A 167 2.30 -2.87 11.53
CA ASN A 167 2.02 -2.61 10.11
C ASN A 167 3.15 -3.06 9.18
N SER A 168 4.18 -3.72 9.72
CA SER A 168 5.26 -4.26 8.92
C SER A 168 4.81 -5.52 8.18
N ALA A 169 5.00 -5.53 6.86
CA ALA A 169 4.77 -6.72 6.06
C ALA A 169 5.72 -7.85 6.49
N SER A 170 7.03 -7.61 6.41
CA SER A 170 8.03 -8.67 6.58
C SER A 170 8.40 -9.01 8.01
N SER A 171 8.19 -8.11 8.97
CA SER A 171 8.53 -8.39 10.38
C SER A 171 7.31 -8.56 11.27
N PHE A 172 6.10 -8.49 10.73
CA PHE A 172 4.87 -8.70 11.49
C PHE A 172 3.88 -9.59 10.73
N TYR A 173 3.21 -9.09 9.69
CA TYR A 173 2.13 -9.82 9.02
C TYR A 173 2.56 -11.18 8.44
N MET A 174 3.71 -11.23 7.76
CA MET A 174 4.24 -12.47 7.20
C MET A 174 4.60 -13.49 8.29
N PRO A 175 5.37 -13.13 9.34
CA PRO A 175 5.56 -13.99 10.51
C PRO A 175 4.28 -14.51 11.14
N ILE A 176 3.28 -13.65 11.35
CA ILE A 176 2.00 -14.06 11.97
C ILE A 176 1.34 -15.16 11.14
N TYR A 177 1.29 -14.99 9.82
CA TYR A 177 0.75 -16.01 8.92
C TYR A 177 1.56 -17.31 9.01
N ASP A 178 2.89 -17.20 8.94
CA ASP A 178 3.79 -18.37 8.90
C ASP A 178 3.85 -19.14 10.23
N LEU A 179 3.50 -18.47 11.33
CA LEU A 179 3.43 -19.03 12.69
C LEU A 179 2.05 -19.58 13.05
N TYR A 180 1.12 -19.67 12.09
CA TYR A 180 -0.21 -20.20 12.34
C TYR A 180 -0.17 -21.55 13.07
N GLY A 181 -0.99 -21.69 14.12
CA GLY A 181 -1.06 -22.89 14.94
C GLY A 181 0.03 -23.00 16.01
N LYS A 182 0.88 -21.98 16.19
CA LYS A 182 1.89 -21.93 17.26
C LYS A 182 1.40 -21.12 18.45
N THR A 183 1.94 -21.44 19.62
CA THR A 183 1.86 -20.60 20.82
C THR A 183 3.28 -20.19 21.18
N LEU A 184 3.56 -18.90 21.34
CA LEU A 184 4.92 -18.37 21.62
C LEU A 184 4.86 -17.18 22.58
N ARG A 185 6.00 -16.83 23.19
CA ARG A 185 6.17 -15.54 23.86
C ARG A 185 6.54 -14.49 22.81
N VAL A 186 5.96 -13.29 22.89
CA VAL A 186 6.12 -12.28 21.83
C VAL A 186 6.63 -10.97 22.39
N ASN A 187 7.65 -10.43 21.74
CA ASN A 187 8.09 -9.04 21.89
C ASN A 187 7.82 -8.31 20.57
N ALA A 188 6.72 -7.54 20.49
CA ALA A 188 6.30 -6.86 19.26
C ALA A 188 6.60 -5.35 19.28
N GLY A 189 6.44 -4.68 18.13
CA GLY A 189 6.58 -3.23 18.02
C GLY A 189 8.00 -2.74 17.75
N ASN A 190 8.90 -3.63 17.32
CA ASN A 190 10.33 -3.31 17.17
C ASN A 190 10.69 -2.81 15.76
N ARG A 191 11.77 -2.04 15.68
CA ARG A 191 12.45 -1.79 14.39
C ARG A 191 13.35 -2.97 14.02
N SER A 192 13.57 -3.18 12.72
CA SER A 192 14.42 -4.30 12.22
C SER A 192 15.82 -4.34 12.85
N SER A 193 16.45 -3.20 13.11
CA SER A 193 17.75 -3.14 13.80
C SER A 193 17.66 -3.62 15.26
N GLN A 194 16.61 -3.26 15.98
CA GLN A 194 16.38 -3.69 17.36
C GLN A 194 16.14 -5.21 17.43
N ILE A 195 15.34 -5.76 16.50
CA ILE A 195 15.10 -7.21 16.41
C ILE A 195 16.42 -7.97 16.25
N ARG A 196 17.28 -7.55 15.30
CA ARG A 196 18.59 -8.17 15.07
C ARG A 196 19.46 -8.13 16.33
N GLU A 197 19.49 -7.00 17.04
CA GLU A 197 20.29 -6.88 18.27
C GLU A 197 19.76 -7.76 19.40
N MET A 198 18.43 -7.86 19.56
CA MET A 198 17.83 -8.75 20.56
C MET A 198 18.13 -10.22 20.31
N VAL A 199 18.11 -10.66 19.05
CA VAL A 199 18.49 -12.04 18.69
C VAL A 199 19.97 -12.24 18.95
N LYS A 200 20.83 -11.34 18.47
CA LYS A 200 22.29 -11.44 18.62
C LYS A 200 22.72 -11.53 20.09
N SER A 201 22.13 -10.69 20.94
CA SER A 201 22.39 -10.67 22.39
C SER A 201 21.76 -11.83 23.16
N GLY A 202 20.88 -12.62 22.53
CA GLY A 202 20.14 -13.71 23.19
C GLY A 202 19.01 -13.23 24.10
N LYS A 203 18.58 -11.95 23.98
CA LYS A 203 17.41 -11.43 24.69
C LYS A 203 16.10 -12.06 24.21
N VAL A 204 16.08 -12.49 22.95
CA VAL A 204 15.01 -13.30 22.34
C VAL A 204 15.63 -14.44 21.56
N ASP A 205 14.85 -15.50 21.33
CA ASP A 205 15.31 -16.71 20.64
C ASP A 205 15.24 -16.58 19.11
N VAL A 206 14.19 -15.90 18.62
CA VAL A 206 13.86 -15.77 17.20
C VAL A 206 13.58 -14.31 16.87
N GLY A 207 13.98 -13.85 15.69
CA GLY A 207 13.63 -12.54 15.15
C GLY A 207 12.95 -12.66 13.79
N ALA A 208 12.15 -11.65 13.45
CA ALA A 208 11.55 -11.50 12.12
C ALA A 208 12.05 -10.24 11.40
N SER A 209 12.46 -10.35 10.13
CA SER A 209 12.87 -9.19 9.31
C SER A 209 12.71 -9.45 7.81
N SER A 210 13.02 -8.45 6.98
CA SER A 210 13.24 -8.69 5.55
C SER A 210 14.44 -9.61 5.35
N PHE A 211 14.31 -10.61 4.49
CA PHE A 211 15.37 -11.58 4.19
C PHE A 211 16.66 -10.91 3.74
N ASP A 212 16.56 -9.91 2.87
CA ASP A 212 17.73 -9.17 2.36
C ASP A 212 18.52 -8.43 3.45
N LEU A 213 17.90 -8.12 4.60
CA LEU A 213 18.58 -7.45 5.71
C LEU A 213 19.34 -8.40 6.63
N VAL A 214 19.15 -9.71 6.49
CA VAL A 214 19.72 -10.71 7.41
C VAL A 214 20.48 -11.84 6.72
N LYS A 215 20.20 -12.13 5.45
CA LYS A 215 20.73 -13.30 4.73
C LYS A 215 22.26 -13.39 4.70
N ASP A 216 22.95 -12.25 4.64
CA ASP A 216 24.41 -12.18 4.52
C ASP A 216 25.11 -11.97 5.88
N ASN A 217 24.36 -11.97 6.99
CA ASN A 217 24.92 -11.71 8.31
C ASN A 217 25.31 -13.03 9.02
N PRO A 218 26.60 -13.30 9.28
CA PRO A 218 27.06 -14.57 9.84
C PRO A 218 26.64 -14.79 11.30
N ALA A 219 26.14 -13.76 12.00
CA ALA A 219 25.60 -13.90 13.34
C ALA A 219 24.25 -14.64 13.37
N PHE A 220 23.58 -14.75 12.23
CA PHE A 220 22.23 -15.28 12.14
C PHE A 220 22.16 -16.51 11.25
N ARG A 221 21.25 -17.41 11.60
CA ARG A 221 20.84 -18.52 10.75
C ARG A 221 19.35 -18.43 10.49
N MET A 222 19.00 -18.56 9.21
CA MET A 222 17.61 -18.60 8.76
C MET A 222 16.97 -19.94 9.14
N ILE A 223 15.80 -19.89 9.78
CA ILE A 223 14.99 -21.08 10.08
C ILE A 223 13.72 -21.16 9.24
N HIS A 224 13.33 -20.05 8.61
CA HIS A 224 12.20 -19.96 7.69
C HIS A 224 12.33 -18.74 6.79
N VAL A 225 11.96 -18.90 5.51
CA VAL A 225 11.84 -17.81 4.53
C VAL A 225 10.42 -17.86 3.98
N SER A 226 9.75 -16.72 3.96
CA SER A 226 8.37 -16.64 3.51
C SER A 226 8.26 -16.71 1.99
N ARG A 227 7.03 -16.81 1.51
CA ARG A 227 6.70 -16.45 0.12
C ARG A 227 6.98 -14.97 -0.16
N LYS A 228 7.04 -14.63 -1.45
CA LYS A 228 7.30 -13.28 -1.94
C LYS A 228 6.25 -12.27 -1.46
N ILE A 229 6.76 -11.12 -1.03
CA ILE A 229 6.04 -9.93 -0.62
C ILE A 229 6.23 -8.90 -1.73
N PRO A 230 5.15 -8.31 -2.28
CA PRO A 230 5.29 -7.23 -3.25
C PRO A 230 5.94 -6.00 -2.61
N GLY A 231 6.71 -5.26 -3.40
CA GLY A 231 7.25 -3.95 -3.03
C GLY A 231 6.14 -2.89 -2.87
N SER A 232 6.55 -1.65 -2.61
CA SER A 232 5.65 -0.52 -2.45
C SER A 232 5.76 0.49 -3.60
N GLY A 233 4.80 1.42 -3.69
CA GLY A 233 4.72 2.41 -4.75
C GLY A 233 4.50 3.85 -4.30
N VAL A 234 4.59 4.75 -5.28
CA VAL A 234 4.16 6.15 -5.20
C VAL A 234 2.81 6.27 -5.91
N TYR A 235 1.85 6.88 -5.24
CA TYR A 235 0.45 6.90 -5.66
C TYR A 235 -0.10 8.33 -5.71
N LEU A 236 -1.00 8.60 -6.67
CA LEU A 236 -1.63 9.90 -6.88
C LEU A 236 -3.12 9.86 -6.54
N SER A 237 -3.59 10.86 -5.81
CA SER A 237 -4.95 10.92 -5.28
C SER A 237 -6.03 10.93 -6.36
N PRO A 238 -7.18 10.27 -6.13
CA PRO A 238 -8.34 10.38 -7.01
C PRO A 238 -8.99 11.78 -6.99
N LYS A 239 -8.64 12.65 -6.03
CA LYS A 239 -9.13 14.05 -5.99
C LYS A 239 -8.52 14.93 -7.07
N LEU A 240 -7.33 14.58 -7.55
CA LEU A 240 -6.66 15.29 -8.62
C LEU A 240 -7.37 15.03 -9.96
N SER A 241 -7.45 16.05 -10.81
CA SER A 241 -7.97 15.89 -12.17
C SER A 241 -7.13 14.86 -12.94
N LYS A 242 -7.70 14.21 -13.96
CA LYS A 242 -6.94 13.25 -14.78
C LYS A 242 -5.74 13.90 -15.50
N SER A 243 -5.89 15.17 -15.89
CA SER A 243 -4.79 15.99 -16.39
C SER A 243 -3.69 16.18 -15.35
N ASP A 244 -4.04 16.52 -14.11
CA ASP A 244 -3.06 16.70 -13.03
C ASP A 244 -2.36 15.40 -12.69
N GLN A 245 -3.08 14.27 -12.61
CA GLN A 245 -2.47 12.96 -12.38
C GLN A 245 -1.46 12.59 -13.48
N THR A 246 -1.80 12.89 -14.74
CA THR A 246 -0.92 12.62 -15.88
C THR A 246 0.33 13.51 -15.84
N LEU A 247 0.14 14.80 -15.56
CA LEU A 247 1.23 15.77 -15.43
C LEU A 247 2.15 15.41 -14.26
N LEU A 248 1.61 15.17 -13.07
CA LEU A 248 2.39 14.79 -11.89
C LEU A 248 3.15 13.49 -12.11
N LYS A 249 2.53 12.48 -12.72
CA LYS A 249 3.22 11.24 -13.05
C LYS A 249 4.40 11.50 -13.98
N LYS A 250 4.23 12.34 -15.00
CA LYS A 250 5.32 12.73 -15.89
C LYS A 250 6.44 13.44 -15.13
N VAL A 251 6.12 14.47 -14.37
CA VAL A 251 7.10 15.25 -13.58
C VAL A 251 7.84 14.36 -12.57
N LEU A 252 7.15 13.42 -11.92
CA LEU A 252 7.79 12.43 -11.05
C LEU A 252 8.85 11.60 -11.78
N LEU A 253 8.50 11.05 -12.95
CA LEU A 253 9.36 10.14 -13.71
C LEU A 253 10.52 10.85 -14.42
N ASP A 254 10.31 12.09 -14.85
CA ASP A 254 11.32 12.95 -15.50
C ASP A 254 12.32 13.55 -14.48
N ALA A 255 12.10 13.37 -13.17
CA ALA A 255 12.97 13.91 -12.14
C ALA A 255 14.43 13.40 -12.28
N PRO A 256 15.43 14.26 -12.00
CA PRO A 256 16.84 13.85 -12.01
C PRO A 256 17.11 12.63 -11.13
N ALA A 257 18.05 11.78 -11.56
CA ALA A 257 18.35 10.52 -10.87
C ALA A 257 18.70 10.69 -9.39
N ILE A 258 19.41 11.78 -9.04
CA ILE A 258 19.77 12.07 -7.64
C ILE A 258 18.53 12.36 -6.76
N ILE A 259 17.53 13.06 -7.31
CA ILE A 259 16.26 13.35 -6.61
C ILE A 259 15.46 12.06 -6.43
N LYS A 260 15.35 11.25 -7.48
CA LYS A 260 14.72 9.93 -7.45
C LYS A 260 15.37 8.99 -6.43
N GLN A 261 16.69 8.99 -6.36
CA GLN A 261 17.45 8.19 -5.40
C GLN A 261 17.22 8.66 -3.95
N GLN A 262 17.23 9.97 -3.70
CA GLN A 262 17.00 10.54 -2.37
C GLN A 262 15.58 10.26 -1.86
N ALA A 263 14.57 10.49 -2.69
CA ALA A 263 13.17 10.19 -2.38
C ALA A 263 12.80 8.70 -2.57
N ASN A 264 13.79 7.86 -2.93
CA ASN A 264 13.71 6.40 -3.01
C ASN A 264 12.58 5.86 -3.91
N TYR A 265 12.47 6.41 -5.12
CA TYR A 265 11.51 5.97 -6.13
C TYR A 265 12.11 6.00 -7.54
N ASP A 266 11.56 5.22 -8.47
CA ASP A 266 11.86 5.35 -9.91
C ASP A 266 10.74 4.71 -10.76
N VAL A 267 10.93 4.72 -12.08
CA VAL A 267 10.14 3.97 -13.04
C VAL A 267 10.05 2.50 -12.65
N GLY A 268 8.85 1.94 -12.76
CA GLY A 268 8.58 0.54 -12.48
C GLY A 268 7.12 0.23 -12.72
N GLN A 269 6.78 -1.06 -12.68
CA GLN A 269 5.39 -1.51 -12.74
C GLN A 269 4.79 -1.61 -11.35
N GLU A 270 3.48 -1.43 -11.25
CA GLU A 270 2.75 -1.73 -10.02
C GLU A 270 2.82 -3.25 -9.75
N PRO A 271 3.28 -3.69 -8.57
CA PRO A 271 3.24 -5.10 -8.21
C PRO A 271 1.80 -5.65 -8.13
N ASP A 272 1.65 -6.95 -8.39
CA ASP A 272 0.41 -7.65 -8.04
C ASP A 272 0.36 -7.91 -6.52
N TYR A 273 -0.66 -7.36 -5.87
CA TYR A 273 -0.88 -7.48 -4.42
C TYR A 273 -1.82 -8.62 -4.04
N THR A 274 -2.43 -9.34 -4.99
CA THR A 274 -3.53 -10.28 -4.74
C THR A 274 -3.20 -11.34 -3.70
N MET A 275 -2.06 -12.03 -3.85
CA MET A 275 -1.61 -13.03 -2.88
C MET A 275 -1.34 -12.41 -1.51
N PHE A 276 -0.68 -11.26 -1.48
CA PHE A 276 -0.32 -10.58 -0.25
C PHE A 276 -1.54 -10.09 0.54
N VAL A 277 -2.58 -9.62 -0.15
CA VAL A 277 -3.88 -9.30 0.47
C VAL A 277 -4.49 -10.54 1.12
N GLY A 278 -4.47 -11.69 0.45
CA GLY A 278 -4.96 -12.96 1.02
C GLY A 278 -4.20 -13.38 2.28
N ILE A 279 -2.86 -13.29 2.26
CA ILE A 279 -2.01 -13.56 3.42
C ILE A 279 -2.36 -12.61 4.57
N SER A 280 -2.49 -11.32 4.27
CA SER A 280 -2.72 -10.29 5.28
C SER A 280 -4.08 -10.46 5.95
N ARG A 281 -5.12 -10.81 5.19
CA ARG A 281 -6.43 -11.17 5.72
C ARG A 281 -6.36 -12.37 6.66
N ARG A 282 -5.62 -13.42 6.28
CA ARG A 282 -5.48 -14.62 7.12
C ARG A 282 -4.66 -14.33 8.39
N ALA A 283 -3.63 -13.49 8.31
CA ALA A 283 -2.90 -13.03 9.48
C ALA A 283 -3.81 -12.22 10.43
N GLU A 284 -4.69 -11.37 9.89
CA GLU A 284 -5.68 -10.62 10.66
C GLU A 284 -6.70 -11.52 11.37
N GLU A 285 -7.18 -12.59 10.71
CA GLU A 285 -8.05 -13.59 11.35
C GLU A 285 -7.38 -14.26 12.56
N VAL A 286 -6.07 -14.52 12.47
CA VAL A 286 -5.29 -15.06 13.59
C VAL A 286 -5.16 -14.02 14.70
N LEU A 287 -4.84 -12.78 14.35
CA LEU A 287 -4.69 -11.68 15.30
C LEU A 287 -5.99 -11.34 16.02
N ALA A 288 -7.15 -11.62 15.42
CA ALA A 288 -8.45 -11.44 16.06
C ALA A 288 -8.61 -12.24 17.36
N CYS A 289 -7.85 -13.33 17.53
CA CYS A 289 -7.87 -14.18 18.72
C CYS A 289 -6.60 -14.07 19.57
N ALA A 290 -5.61 -13.28 19.13
CA ALA A 290 -4.34 -13.13 19.80
C ALA A 290 -4.44 -12.10 20.93
N ASP A 291 -4.13 -12.51 22.16
CA ASP A 291 -4.05 -11.59 23.31
C ASP A 291 -2.59 -11.25 23.63
N PHE A 292 -2.15 -10.08 23.19
CA PHE A 292 -0.80 -9.56 23.44
C PHE A 292 -0.56 -9.10 24.88
N SER A 293 -1.56 -9.12 25.75
CA SER A 293 -1.38 -8.91 27.19
C SER A 293 -0.93 -10.18 27.92
N GLN A 294 -1.08 -11.35 27.29
CA GLN A 294 -0.64 -12.62 27.86
C GLN A 294 0.85 -12.84 27.66
N ASN A 295 1.45 -13.58 28.59
CA ASN A 295 2.84 -14.02 28.45
C ASN A 295 3.05 -14.94 27.24
N GLN A 296 2.01 -15.68 26.84
CA GLN A 296 2.01 -16.56 25.67
C GLN A 296 0.86 -16.19 24.75
N ILE A 297 1.18 -16.01 23.48
CA ILE A 297 0.23 -15.63 22.44
C ILE A 297 -0.03 -16.85 21.56
N ASN A 298 -1.30 -17.14 21.35
CA ASN A 298 -1.74 -18.17 20.40
C ASN A 298 -1.90 -17.54 19.01
N PHE A 299 -1.16 -18.06 18.04
CA PHE A 299 -1.33 -17.73 16.62
C PHE A 299 -2.39 -18.64 15.96
N PHE A 300 -3.50 -18.83 16.66
CA PHE A 300 -4.69 -19.53 16.20
C PHE A 300 -5.88 -19.18 17.12
N CYS A 301 -7.09 -19.33 16.61
CA CYS A 301 -8.30 -19.22 17.42
C CYS A 301 -8.61 -20.57 18.08
N PRO A 302 -8.79 -20.63 19.42
CA PRO A 302 -9.26 -21.85 20.07
C PRO A 302 -10.71 -22.17 19.65
N PRO A 303 -11.14 -23.44 19.67
CA PRO A 303 -12.54 -23.80 19.47
C PRO A 303 -13.39 -23.15 20.57
N SER A 304 -14.42 -22.41 20.17
CA SER A 304 -15.31 -21.69 21.08
C SER A 304 -16.23 -22.66 21.84
N ASN A 305 -16.07 -22.77 23.16
CA ASN A 305 -17.12 -23.28 24.04
C ASN A 305 -18.06 -22.11 24.38
N THR A 306 -19.32 -22.20 23.99
CA THR A 306 -20.33 -21.14 24.19
C THR A 306 -21.43 -21.61 25.14
N ASP A 307 -21.62 -20.91 26.25
CA ASP A 307 -22.85 -20.89 27.06
C ASP A 307 -23.60 -19.57 26.78
N TYR A 308 -24.95 -19.62 26.68
CA TYR A 308 -25.82 -18.52 26.19
C TYR A 308 -26.92 -18.12 27.20
N ILE A 309 -27.24 -16.82 27.31
CA ILE A 309 -28.51 -16.25 27.84
C ILE A 309 -28.86 -14.94 27.09
N ALA A 310 -30.13 -14.77 26.67
CA ALA A 310 -30.65 -13.67 25.82
C ALA A 310 -30.93 -12.32 26.56
N SER A 311 -30.94 -11.19 25.81
CA SER A 311 -31.37 -9.86 26.30
C SER A 311 -32.11 -9.01 25.24
N ASN A 312 -32.91 -8.04 25.73
CA ASN A 312 -33.87 -7.18 25.02
C ASN A 312 -33.48 -5.68 25.10
N GLU A 313 -32.43 -5.22 24.41
CA GLU A 313 -32.15 -3.77 24.27
C GLU A 313 -32.20 -3.30 22.81
N THR A 314 -32.71 -2.07 22.60
CA THR A 314 -32.89 -1.39 21.30
C THR A 314 -31.62 -0.72 20.76
N ALA A 315 -30.54 -0.73 21.54
CA ALA A 315 -29.20 -0.39 21.10
C ALA A 315 -28.25 -1.49 21.58
N VAL A 316 -27.46 -2.05 20.66
CA VAL A 316 -26.46 -3.05 21.03
C VAL A 316 -25.15 -2.34 21.30
N ILE A 317 -24.76 -2.28 22.57
CA ILE A 317 -23.48 -1.73 23.02
C ILE A 317 -22.58 -2.89 23.41
N GLY A 318 -21.49 -3.08 22.67
CA GLY A 318 -20.59 -4.21 22.89
C GLY A 318 -19.14 -3.93 22.57
N LYS A 319 -18.25 -4.64 23.26
CA LYS A 319 -16.81 -4.62 22.98
C LYS A 319 -16.54 -5.55 21.79
N VAL A 320 -15.81 -5.06 20.78
CA VAL A 320 -15.44 -5.88 19.63
C VAL A 320 -14.36 -6.87 20.07
N ASN A 321 -14.69 -8.15 19.95
CA ASN A 321 -13.80 -9.26 20.25
C ASN A 321 -13.02 -9.70 19.02
N GLY A 322 -13.58 -9.52 17.83
CA GLY A 322 -12.94 -9.96 16.59
C GLY A 322 -13.72 -9.52 15.35
N PHE A 323 -13.17 -9.83 14.19
CA PHE A 323 -13.83 -9.58 12.91
C PHE A 323 -13.40 -10.62 11.87
N SER A 324 -14.16 -10.74 10.77
CA SER A 324 -13.80 -11.54 9.60
C SER A 324 -14.40 -10.92 8.34
N TYR A 325 -13.77 -11.10 7.19
CA TYR A 325 -14.35 -10.65 5.92
C TYR A 325 -15.29 -11.72 5.36
N VAL A 326 -16.50 -11.32 4.96
CA VAL A 326 -17.45 -12.19 4.24
C VAL A 326 -17.08 -12.22 2.76
N ASP A 327 -16.75 -11.05 2.23
CA ASP A 327 -16.30 -10.83 0.86
C ASP A 327 -15.41 -9.56 0.81
N ASN A 328 -15.20 -9.00 -0.38
CA ASN A 328 -14.37 -7.80 -0.53
C ASN A 328 -14.99 -6.55 0.12
N ASP A 329 -16.32 -6.47 0.17
CA ASP A 329 -17.05 -5.29 0.60
C ASP A 329 -17.80 -5.49 1.92
N THR A 330 -17.89 -6.71 2.44
CA THR A 330 -18.65 -7.06 3.63
C THR A 330 -17.77 -7.70 4.70
N LEU A 331 -17.97 -7.33 5.97
CA LEU A 331 -17.31 -7.98 7.09
C LEU A 331 -18.28 -8.30 8.23
N HIS A 332 -17.93 -9.31 9.00
CA HIS A 332 -18.51 -9.63 10.28
C HIS A 332 -17.67 -9.03 11.40
N LEU A 333 -18.29 -8.35 12.36
CA LEU A 333 -17.70 -8.05 13.66
C LEU A 333 -18.34 -8.97 14.70
N THR A 334 -17.55 -9.46 15.65
CA THR A 334 -18.03 -10.16 16.83
C THR A 334 -17.98 -9.21 18.02
N LEU A 335 -19.12 -8.94 18.64
CA LEU A 335 -19.22 -8.04 19.78
C LEU A 335 -19.68 -8.82 21.02
N SER A 336 -19.02 -8.61 22.15
CA SER A 336 -19.57 -8.94 23.47
C SER A 336 -20.38 -7.77 23.97
N GLY A 337 -21.70 -7.92 23.99
CA GLY A 337 -22.63 -6.95 24.57
C GLY A 337 -22.45 -6.79 26.07
N LYS A 338 -22.86 -5.63 26.61
CA LYS A 338 -22.90 -5.39 28.06
C LYS A 338 -23.89 -6.31 28.79
N ASP A 339 -24.87 -6.79 28.05
CA ASP A 339 -25.88 -7.75 28.47
C ASP A 339 -25.39 -9.20 28.50
N GLY A 340 -24.11 -9.44 28.18
CA GLY A 340 -23.51 -10.77 28.15
C GLY A 340 -23.69 -11.51 26.83
N ASN A 341 -24.43 -10.96 25.86
CA ASN A 341 -24.65 -11.61 24.57
C ASN A 341 -23.46 -11.49 23.62
N LEU A 342 -23.32 -12.46 22.73
CA LEU A 342 -22.45 -12.37 21.57
C LEU A 342 -23.27 -11.99 20.34
N TYR A 343 -22.92 -10.84 19.76
CA TYR A 343 -23.51 -10.35 18.54
C TYR A 343 -22.58 -10.55 17.36
N ARG A 344 -23.15 -10.94 16.22
CA ARG A 344 -22.48 -10.88 14.92
C ARG A 344 -23.03 -9.69 14.15
N VAL A 345 -22.17 -8.73 13.83
CA VAL A 345 -22.56 -7.55 13.07
C VAL A 345 -22.05 -7.72 11.65
N VAL A 346 -22.98 -7.86 10.71
CA VAL A 346 -22.65 -7.89 9.28
C VAL A 346 -22.78 -6.47 8.75
N VAL A 347 -21.65 -5.92 8.31
CA VAL A 347 -21.57 -4.52 7.90
C VAL A 347 -20.71 -4.39 6.66
N ALA A 348 -21.19 -3.60 5.70
CA ALA A 348 -20.38 -3.24 4.55
C ALA A 348 -19.17 -2.40 5.02
N ARG A 349 -17.99 -2.70 4.50
CA ARG A 349 -16.72 -2.01 4.78
C ARG A 349 -16.85 -0.50 4.55
N LYS A 350 -17.61 -0.11 3.52
CA LYS A 350 -17.92 1.29 3.22
C LYS A 350 -18.65 2.00 4.38
N ILE A 351 -19.52 1.32 5.11
CA ILE A 351 -20.25 1.86 6.26
C ILE A 351 -19.29 2.04 7.45
N LEU A 352 -18.42 1.06 7.75
CA LEU A 352 -17.42 1.23 8.81
C LEU A 352 -16.42 2.34 8.50
N ASN A 353 -16.02 2.48 7.24
CA ASN A 353 -15.10 3.52 6.80
C ASN A 353 -15.70 4.94 6.89
N GLN A 354 -17.03 5.08 7.05
CA GLN A 354 -17.70 6.36 7.28
C GLN A 354 -17.64 6.81 8.74
N VAL A 355 -17.31 5.92 9.69
CA VAL A 355 -17.25 6.27 11.10
C VAL A 355 -16.00 7.13 11.37
N PRO A 356 -16.16 8.39 11.80
CA PRO A 356 -15.02 9.28 12.02
C PRO A 356 -14.06 8.71 13.08
N ASN A 357 -12.77 8.66 12.75
CA ASN A 357 -11.71 8.13 13.61
C ASN A 357 -11.87 6.64 13.98
N ALA A 358 -12.78 5.89 13.33
CA ALA A 358 -12.82 4.46 13.50
C ALA A 358 -11.56 3.83 12.89
N PRO A 359 -10.84 3.00 13.65
CA PRO A 359 -9.76 2.21 13.08
C PRO A 359 -10.33 1.19 12.07
N PRO A 360 -9.50 0.69 11.13
CA PRO A 360 -9.91 -0.43 10.29
C PRO A 360 -10.28 -1.63 11.16
N PRO A 361 -10.98 -2.65 10.61
CA PRO A 361 -11.48 -3.76 11.41
C PRO A 361 -10.51 -4.38 12.43
N PRO A 362 -9.20 -4.54 12.16
CA PRO A 362 -8.24 -4.97 13.18
C PRO A 362 -8.14 -4.04 14.40
N GLY A 363 -8.13 -2.73 14.19
CA GLY A 363 -8.03 -1.78 15.30
C GLY A 363 -9.36 -1.54 16.01
N LEU A 364 -10.48 -2.07 15.50
CA LEU A 364 -11.75 -2.09 16.23
C LEU A 364 -11.70 -3.08 17.38
N ILE A 365 -10.80 -4.07 17.35
CA ILE A 365 -10.63 -5.04 18.45
C ILE A 365 -10.38 -4.28 19.76
N ASN A 366 -11.07 -4.72 20.81
CA ASN A 366 -11.12 -4.10 22.13
C ASN A 366 -11.79 -2.72 22.21
N LYS A 367 -12.28 -2.15 21.10
CA LYS A 367 -13.11 -0.94 21.13
C LYS A 367 -14.55 -1.28 21.45
N THR A 368 -15.25 -0.36 22.09
CA THR A 368 -16.69 -0.45 22.28
C THR A 368 -17.38 0.13 21.05
N LEU A 369 -18.28 -0.65 20.45
CA LEU A 369 -19.21 -0.21 19.43
C LEU A 369 -20.60 -0.05 20.03
N GLN A 370 -21.29 0.98 19.58
CA GLN A 370 -22.71 1.19 19.83
C GLN A 370 -23.42 1.12 18.49
N ILE A 371 -24.35 0.18 18.36
CA ILE A 371 -25.16 -0.02 17.16
C ILE A 371 -26.57 0.40 17.49
N ILE A 372 -27.07 1.38 16.74
CA ILE A 372 -28.39 2.00 16.92
C ILE A 372 -29.23 1.77 15.66
N GLY A 373 -30.54 1.60 15.84
CA GLY A 373 -31.49 1.52 14.72
C GLY A 373 -31.48 0.20 13.95
N VAL A 374 -30.91 -0.87 14.50
CA VAL A 374 -30.91 -2.22 13.90
C VAL A 374 -31.47 -3.21 14.91
N GLN A 375 -32.47 -4.01 14.51
CA GLN A 375 -32.99 -5.08 15.35
C GLN A 375 -32.21 -6.38 15.10
N PRO A 376 -31.71 -7.05 16.15
CA PRO A 376 -31.02 -8.33 16.01
C PRO A 376 -32.01 -9.42 15.58
N VAL A 377 -31.55 -10.31 14.70
CA VAL A 377 -32.29 -11.50 14.26
C VAL A 377 -31.50 -12.74 14.70
N GLU A 378 -32.19 -13.76 15.19
CA GLU A 378 -31.54 -15.01 15.59
C GLU A 378 -31.21 -15.87 14.36
N VAL A 379 -29.93 -16.22 14.18
CA VAL A 379 -29.43 -17.08 13.11
C VAL A 379 -28.41 -18.06 13.70
N ASN A 380 -28.68 -19.37 13.59
CA ASN A 380 -27.81 -20.43 14.10
C ASN A 380 -27.39 -20.21 15.57
N SER A 381 -28.36 -19.88 16.44
CA SER A 381 -28.13 -19.59 17.87
C SER A 381 -27.23 -18.39 18.15
N ARG A 382 -27.13 -17.43 17.22
CA ARG A 382 -26.44 -16.16 17.39
C ARG A 382 -27.35 -15.00 17.03
N LEU A 383 -27.21 -13.87 17.72
CA LEU A 383 -27.88 -12.63 17.35
C LEU A 383 -27.09 -11.94 16.23
N GLU A 384 -27.71 -11.82 15.06
CA GLU A 384 -27.13 -11.19 13.89
C GLU A 384 -27.74 -9.79 13.68
N LEU A 385 -26.87 -8.80 13.51
CA LEU A 385 -27.22 -7.42 13.19
C LEU A 385 -26.75 -7.14 11.77
N LYS A 386 -27.70 -6.92 10.86
CA LYS A 386 -27.38 -6.51 9.49
C LYS A 386 -27.46 -4.99 9.39
N VAL A 387 -26.32 -4.36 9.14
CA VAL A 387 -26.22 -2.91 8.94
C VAL A 387 -26.20 -2.63 7.45
N GLU A 388 -27.34 -2.23 6.90
CA GLU A 388 -27.48 -1.85 5.50
C GLU A 388 -27.47 -0.32 5.35
N GLN A 389 -26.98 0.16 4.21
CA GLN A 389 -27.08 1.57 3.86
C GLN A 389 -28.49 1.83 3.33
N ALA A 390 -29.21 2.79 3.94
CA ALA A 390 -30.53 3.22 3.47
C ALA A 390 -30.48 3.88 2.09
#